data_AF-G4RJV0-F1
#
_entry.id   AF-G4RJV0-F1
#
_cell.length_a   1.000
_cell.length_b   1.000
_cell.length_c   1.000
_cell.angle_alpha   90.00
_cell.angle_beta   90.00
_cell.angle_gamma   90.00
#
_symmetry.space_group_name_H-M   'P 1'
#
loop_
_entity.id
_entity.type
_entity.pdbx_description
1 polymer ?
#
loop_
_entity_poly.entity_id
_entity_poly.type
_entity_poly.pdbx_seq_one_letter_code
_entity_poly.pdbx_strand_id
1 'polypeptide(L)'
;MKINDRLVEVLRAVVRLYPATKYRIAKSLAYPTSSVYYELSVLERRGYTQTLNEIVSPTLRGLLKYVKNYGCDEVVASVFRVIYKVKSGNVCKFLSLLAQYEDELDNDILNATFKLLGRPFEVERIRGLDSEVVEVVAEIVAREFPTLNHGGHRGILISSSDGEVWFLGYCSYCSKYLFDRCKKLFIKLE
;
A
#
# COMPACT_ATOMS: atom_id res chain seq x y z
N MET A 1 16.43 9.12 11.83
CA MET A 1 16.11 10.06 12.93
C MET A 1 14.80 9.60 13.57
N LYS A 2 14.78 9.28 14.87
CA LYS A 2 13.58 8.72 15.52
C LYS A 2 12.46 9.78 15.63
N ILE A 3 11.22 9.35 15.47
CA ILE A 3 10.03 10.15 15.75
C ILE A 3 9.82 10.11 17.27
N ASN A 4 9.47 11.24 17.90
CA ASN A 4 9.16 11.25 19.34
C ASN A 4 7.73 10.74 19.60
N ASP A 5 7.42 10.37 20.84
CA ASP A 5 6.13 9.76 21.19
C ASP A 5 4.94 10.63 20.80
N ARG A 6 5.07 11.95 20.93
CA ARG A 6 4.04 12.91 20.56
C ARG A 6 3.71 12.91 19.07
N LEU A 7 4.72 12.90 18.20
CA LEU A 7 4.52 12.81 16.75
C LEU A 7 3.86 11.47 16.37
N VAL A 8 4.21 10.38 17.07
CA VAL A 8 3.59 9.06 16.87
C VAL A 8 2.12 9.06 17.28
N GLU A 9 1.74 9.79 18.34
CA GLU A 9 0.35 9.99 18.72
C GLU A 9 -0.43 10.85 17.72
N VAL A 10 0.16 11.96 17.23
CA VAL A 10 -0.47 12.80 16.22
C VAL A 10 -0.69 12.00 14.92
N LEU A 11 0.29 11.19 14.50
CA LEU A 11 0.14 10.28 13.36
C LEU A 11 -0.97 9.25 13.60
N ARG A 12 -1.07 8.69 14.81
CA ARG A 12 -2.16 7.79 15.19
C ARG A 12 -3.53 8.45 15.02
N ALA A 13 -3.67 9.70 15.44
CA ALA A 13 -4.91 10.46 15.27
C ALA A 13 -5.23 10.73 13.79
N VAL A 14 -4.22 11.04 12.97
CA VAL A 14 -4.39 11.19 11.51
C VAL A 14 -4.97 9.92 10.90
N VAL A 15 -4.42 8.75 11.19
CA VAL A 15 -4.90 7.47 10.65
C VAL A 15 -6.32 7.16 11.15
N ARG A 16 -6.56 7.29 12.47
CA ARG A 16 -7.85 6.90 13.06
C ARG A 16 -9.01 7.81 12.70
N LEU A 17 -8.75 9.07 12.38
CA LEU A 17 -9.79 10.05 12.06
C LEU A 17 -9.93 10.30 10.56
N TYR A 18 -9.12 9.66 9.73
CA TYR A 18 -9.15 9.85 8.29
C TYR A 18 -10.53 9.53 7.70
N PRO A 19 -11.09 10.40 6.84
CA PRO A 19 -10.59 11.73 6.44
C PRO A 19 -10.88 12.82 7.49
N ALA A 20 -9.87 13.64 7.81
CA ALA A 20 -10.00 14.73 8.78
C ALA A 20 -9.16 15.97 8.44
N THR A 21 -9.64 17.15 8.83
CA THR A 21 -8.89 18.40 8.77
C THR A 21 -7.92 18.53 9.94
N LYS A 22 -6.94 19.44 9.82
CA LYS A 22 -5.99 19.77 10.91
C LYS A 22 -6.71 20.13 12.21
N TYR A 23 -7.82 20.89 12.11
CA TYR A 23 -8.64 21.28 13.25
C TYR A 23 -9.29 20.08 13.96
N ARG A 24 -9.91 19.17 13.20
CA ARG A 24 -10.55 17.97 13.76
C ARG A 24 -9.54 17.08 14.48
N ILE A 25 -8.34 16.92 13.91
CA ILE A 25 -7.24 16.18 14.55
C ILE A 25 -6.83 16.86 15.85
N ALA A 26 -6.58 18.17 15.83
CA ALA A 26 -6.17 18.91 17.02
C ALA A 26 -7.20 18.86 18.15
N LYS A 27 -8.50 18.96 17.83
CA LYS A 27 -9.58 18.85 18.82
C LYS A 27 -9.70 17.47 19.46
N SER A 28 -9.21 16.41 18.82
CA SER A 28 -9.26 15.05 19.36
C SER A 28 -8.16 14.74 20.38
N LEU A 29 -7.15 15.60 20.48
CA LEU A 29 -5.96 15.37 21.31
C LEU A 29 -5.95 16.30 22.53
N ALA A 30 -5.42 15.83 23.64
CA ALA A 30 -5.22 16.61 24.87
C ALA A 30 -4.00 17.55 24.79
N TYR A 31 -3.82 18.21 23.64
CA TYR A 31 -2.68 19.09 23.37
C TYR A 31 -3.15 20.47 22.88
N PRO A 32 -2.36 21.53 23.11
CA PRO A 32 -2.65 22.84 22.51
C PRO A 32 -2.72 22.75 20.99
N THR A 33 -3.73 23.38 20.38
CA THR A 33 -3.95 23.36 18.92
C THR A 33 -2.70 23.76 18.14
N SER A 34 -2.00 24.82 18.57
CA SER A 34 -0.77 25.31 17.95
C SER A 34 0.33 24.24 17.93
N SER A 35 0.42 23.44 18.99
CA SER A 35 1.38 22.35 19.04
C SER A 35 1.02 21.22 18.09
N VAL A 36 -0.24 20.81 18.04
CA VAL A 36 -0.66 19.75 17.09
C VAL A 36 -0.43 20.21 15.65
N TYR A 37 -0.68 21.47 15.34
CA TYR A 37 -0.43 22.04 14.01
C TYR A 37 1.06 22.02 13.66
N TYR A 38 1.93 22.34 14.62
CA TYR A 38 3.37 22.20 14.46
C TYR A 38 3.77 20.74 14.19
N GLU A 39 3.28 19.78 14.97
CA GLU A 39 3.59 18.35 14.77
C GLU A 39 3.09 17.85 13.41
N LEU A 40 1.90 18.26 12.98
CA LEU A 40 1.38 17.95 11.64
C LEU A 40 2.28 18.51 10.53
N SER A 41 2.80 19.74 10.69
CA SER A 41 3.78 20.31 9.76
C SER A 41 5.09 19.51 9.75
N VAL A 42 5.53 19.00 10.90
CA VAL A 42 6.71 18.14 10.99
C VAL A 42 6.47 16.79 10.30
N LEU A 43 5.31 16.15 10.50
CA LEU A 43 4.93 14.89 9.84
C LEU A 43 4.88 15.06 8.31
N GLU A 44 4.31 16.18 7.85
CA GLU A 44 4.22 16.52 6.43
C GLU A 44 5.60 16.73 5.81
N ARG A 45 6.47 17.53 6.44
CA ARG A 45 7.88 17.70 5.99
C ARG A 45 8.67 16.40 5.97
N ARG A 46 8.33 15.45 6.84
CA ARG A 46 8.98 14.12 6.89
C ARG A 46 8.32 13.09 5.98
N GLY A 47 7.28 13.46 5.24
CA GLY A 47 6.60 12.59 4.28
C GLY A 47 5.71 11.52 4.90
N TYR A 48 5.31 11.66 6.18
CA TYR A 48 4.36 10.74 6.83
C TYR A 48 2.89 11.10 6.56
N THR A 49 2.65 12.36 6.24
CA THR A 49 1.31 12.88 5.93
C THR A 49 1.39 13.83 4.76
N GLN A 50 0.26 14.09 4.13
CA GLN A 50 0.09 15.10 3.11
C GLN A 50 -1.27 15.78 3.27
N THR A 51 -1.36 17.07 2.99
CA THR A 51 -2.62 17.80 2.99
C THR A 51 -3.16 17.94 1.57
N LEU A 52 -4.35 17.41 1.31
CA LEU A 52 -5.06 17.52 0.03
C LEU A 52 -6.45 18.07 0.29
N ASN A 53 -6.82 19.20 -0.32
CA ASN A 53 -8.12 19.84 -0.14
C ASN A 53 -8.51 19.98 1.35
N GLU A 54 -7.59 20.51 2.17
CA GLU A 54 -7.73 20.66 3.63
C GLU A 54 -7.80 19.37 4.46
N ILE A 55 -7.88 18.20 3.82
CA ILE A 55 -7.84 16.90 4.47
C ILE A 55 -6.39 16.47 4.66
N VAL A 56 -6.04 16.12 5.90
CA VAL A 56 -4.76 15.51 6.23
C VAL A 56 -4.88 14.00 5.97
N SER A 57 -4.17 13.54 4.95
CA SER A 57 -4.07 12.13 4.58
C SER A 57 -2.76 11.55 5.10
N PRO A 58 -2.74 10.34 5.69
CA PRO A 58 -1.50 9.60 5.84
C PRO A 58 -0.96 9.24 4.46
N THR A 59 0.36 9.14 4.34
CA THR A 59 1.04 8.57 3.17
C THR A 59 1.27 7.08 3.36
N LEU A 60 1.79 6.36 2.36
CA LEU A 60 2.21 4.96 2.54
C LEU A 60 3.17 4.84 3.72
N ARG A 61 4.21 5.68 3.74
CA ARG A 61 5.18 5.74 4.83
C ARG A 61 4.51 6.03 6.19
N GLY A 62 3.53 6.92 6.22
CA GLY A 62 2.67 7.18 7.39
C GLY A 62 1.96 5.93 7.90
N LEU A 63 1.32 5.18 7.00
CA LEU A 63 0.61 3.94 7.33
C LEU A 63 1.57 2.87 7.83
N LEU A 64 2.73 2.68 7.17
CA LEU A 64 3.75 1.73 7.61
C LEU A 64 4.31 2.09 8.98
N LYS A 65 4.50 3.39 9.25
CA LYS A 65 4.95 3.86 10.56
C LYS A 65 3.90 3.65 11.64
N TYR A 66 2.61 3.81 11.33
CA TYR A 66 1.53 3.40 12.22
C TYR A 66 1.62 1.91 12.52
N VAL A 67 1.69 1.05 11.49
CA VAL A 67 1.73 -0.40 11.63
C VAL A 67 2.92 -0.85 12.48
N LYS A 68 4.10 -0.24 12.30
CA LYS A 68 5.30 -0.56 13.09
C LYS A 68 5.16 -0.24 14.58
N ASN A 69 4.36 0.75 14.97
CA ASN A 69 4.17 1.14 16.38
C ASN A 69 2.95 0.46 17.02
N TYR A 70 1.90 0.19 16.25
CA TYR A 70 0.60 -0.22 16.80
C TYR A 70 0.09 -1.56 16.27
N GLY A 71 0.79 -2.17 15.32
CA GLY A 71 0.29 -3.31 14.55
C GLY A 71 -0.69 -2.89 13.46
N CYS A 72 -1.07 -3.84 12.61
CA CYS A 72 -2.12 -3.64 11.62
C CYS A 72 -3.49 -4.01 12.19
N ASP A 73 -4.43 -3.08 12.11
CA ASP A 73 -5.82 -3.23 12.48
C ASP A 73 -6.75 -2.89 11.31
N GLU A 74 -8.05 -3.10 11.48
CA GLU A 74 -9.03 -2.80 10.43
C GLU A 74 -9.11 -1.30 10.10
N VAL A 75 -8.70 -0.42 11.02
CA VAL A 75 -8.69 1.03 10.78
C VAL A 75 -7.63 1.38 9.74
N VAL A 76 -6.39 0.96 9.94
CA VAL A 76 -5.31 1.23 8.97
C VAL A 76 -5.53 0.48 7.64
N ALA A 77 -6.10 -0.73 7.69
CA ALA A 77 -6.47 -1.47 6.49
C ALA A 77 -7.54 -0.71 5.68
N SER A 78 -8.61 -0.25 6.33
CA SER A 78 -9.65 0.55 5.70
C SER A 78 -9.11 1.85 5.08
N VAL A 79 -8.24 2.57 5.80
CA VAL A 79 -7.59 3.78 5.27
C VAL A 79 -6.75 3.47 4.03
N PHE A 80 -5.96 2.40 4.07
CA PHE A 80 -5.19 1.96 2.90
C PHE A 80 -6.10 1.63 1.72
N ARG A 81 -7.18 0.87 1.93
CA ARG A 81 -8.16 0.52 0.88
C ARG A 81 -8.78 1.76 0.24
N VAL A 82 -9.07 2.80 1.03
CA VAL A 82 -9.60 4.08 0.51
C VAL A 82 -8.55 4.84 -0.30
N ILE A 83 -7.35 5.05 0.24
CA ILE A 83 -6.30 5.85 -0.41
C ILE A 83 -5.83 5.17 -1.69
N TYR A 84 -5.57 3.86 -1.60
CA TYR A 84 -5.01 3.08 -2.69
C TYR A 84 -6.08 2.32 -3.46
N LYS A 85 -7.38 2.53 -3.25
CA LYS A 85 -8.46 1.87 -4.02
C LYS A 85 -8.28 0.35 -4.16
N VAL A 86 -7.82 -0.31 -3.09
CA VAL A 86 -7.64 -1.76 -3.01
C VAL A 86 -8.85 -2.35 -2.32
N LYS A 87 -9.42 -3.42 -2.86
CA LYS A 87 -10.60 -4.11 -2.31
C LYS A 87 -10.24 -5.32 -1.45
N SER A 88 -9.06 -5.91 -1.66
CA SER A 88 -8.65 -7.11 -0.94
C SER A 88 -8.75 -6.93 0.58
N GLY A 89 -9.24 -7.97 1.26
CA GLY A 89 -9.29 -8.04 2.72
C GLY A 89 -7.90 -8.17 3.36
N ASN A 90 -6.92 -8.65 2.57
CA ASN A 90 -5.63 -9.13 3.04
C ASN A 90 -4.54 -8.04 3.19
N VAL A 91 -4.96 -6.78 3.18
CA VAL A 91 -4.10 -5.60 3.27
C VAL A 91 -3.16 -5.64 4.47
N CYS A 92 -3.59 -6.18 5.61
CA CYS A 92 -2.77 -6.18 6.81
C CYS A 92 -1.50 -7.03 6.71
N LYS A 93 -1.55 -8.19 6.05
CA LYS A 93 -0.34 -9.00 5.82
C LYS A 93 0.63 -8.26 4.91
N PHE A 94 0.12 -7.65 3.84
CA PHE A 94 0.90 -6.83 2.93
C PHE A 94 1.58 -5.65 3.63
N LEU A 95 0.84 -4.85 4.41
CA LEU A 95 1.40 -3.71 5.16
C LEU A 95 2.41 -4.15 6.22
N SER A 96 2.17 -5.28 6.89
CA SER A 96 3.10 -5.80 7.89
C SER A 96 4.44 -6.21 7.28
N LEU A 97 4.42 -6.84 6.08
CA LEU A 97 5.63 -7.16 5.33
C LEU A 97 6.36 -5.90 4.84
N LEU A 98 5.63 -4.85 4.44
CA LEU A 98 6.23 -3.60 3.99
C LEU A 98 6.81 -2.76 5.13
N ALA A 99 6.34 -2.91 6.37
CA ALA A 99 6.73 -2.07 7.49
C ALA A 99 8.25 -2.12 7.78
N GLN A 100 8.94 -3.20 7.39
CA GLN A 100 10.40 -3.30 7.50
C GLN A 100 11.15 -2.34 6.55
N TYR A 101 10.52 -1.91 5.45
CA TYR A 101 11.07 -1.02 4.44
C TYR A 101 10.61 0.44 4.60
N GLU A 102 9.92 0.80 5.70
CA GLU A 102 9.34 2.13 5.94
C GLU A 102 10.26 3.31 5.56
N ASP A 103 11.56 3.22 5.89
CA ASP A 103 12.50 4.32 5.68
C ASP A 103 13.01 4.44 4.24
N GLU A 104 12.81 3.41 3.42
CA GLU A 104 13.25 3.33 2.03
C GLU A 104 12.12 3.63 1.03
N LEU A 105 10.86 3.65 1.51
CA LEU A 105 9.69 3.80 0.67
C LEU A 105 9.23 5.24 0.60
N ASP A 106 8.87 5.65 -0.62
CA ASP A 106 8.15 6.87 -0.91
C ASP A 106 6.62 6.62 -0.80
N ASN A 107 5.83 7.55 -1.37
CA ASN A 107 4.38 7.43 -1.35
C ASN A 107 3.84 6.55 -2.50
N ASP A 108 4.72 6.02 -3.35
CA ASP A 108 4.36 5.23 -4.53
C ASP A 108 4.18 3.74 -4.16
N ILE A 109 2.94 3.28 -4.29
CA ILE A 109 2.57 1.90 -3.97
C ILE A 109 3.23 0.89 -4.93
N LEU A 110 3.57 1.30 -6.14
CA LEU A 110 4.29 0.46 -7.10
C LEU A 110 5.72 0.23 -6.67
N ASN A 111 6.42 1.28 -6.26
CA ASN A 111 7.78 1.17 -5.73
C ASN A 111 7.81 0.26 -4.49
N ALA A 112 6.80 0.36 -3.62
CA ALA A 112 6.65 -0.55 -2.48
C ALA A 112 6.41 -2.00 -2.92
N THR A 113 5.60 -2.21 -3.95
CA THR A 113 5.34 -3.54 -4.51
C THR A 113 6.62 -4.14 -5.13
N PHE A 114 7.38 -3.35 -5.88
CA PHE A 114 8.70 -3.75 -6.41
C PHE A 114 9.71 -4.03 -5.29
N LYS A 115 9.64 -3.32 -4.17
CA LYS A 115 10.54 -3.57 -3.04
C LYS A 115 10.36 -4.98 -2.47
N LEU A 116 9.12 -5.48 -2.40
CA LEU A 116 8.84 -6.86 -2.00
C LEU A 116 9.24 -7.87 -3.09
N LEU A 117 8.97 -7.55 -4.34
CA LEU A 117 8.94 -8.54 -5.42
C LEU A 117 10.14 -8.49 -6.38
N GLY A 118 11.08 -7.57 -6.17
CA GLY A 118 12.16 -7.30 -7.10
C GLY A 118 11.77 -6.32 -8.20
N ARG A 119 12.77 -5.74 -8.87
CA ARG A 119 12.60 -4.85 -10.03
C ARG A 119 13.45 -5.36 -11.19
N PRO A 120 12.86 -5.89 -12.29
CA PRO A 120 11.43 -6.18 -12.48
C PRO A 120 10.93 -7.28 -11.52
N PHE A 121 9.63 -7.56 -11.50
CA PHE A 121 9.08 -8.60 -10.63
C PHE A 121 9.76 -9.96 -10.88
N GLU A 122 10.13 -10.64 -9.79
CA GLU A 122 10.77 -11.95 -9.80
C GLU A 122 9.72 -13.02 -9.42
N VAL A 123 9.54 -14.01 -10.29
CA VAL A 123 8.55 -15.10 -10.12
C VAL A 123 8.79 -15.86 -8.82
N GLU A 124 10.05 -16.11 -8.49
CA GLU A 124 10.51 -16.84 -7.31
C GLU A 124 10.13 -16.11 -6.02
N ARG A 125 10.20 -14.77 -6.02
CA ARG A 125 9.74 -13.96 -4.88
C ARG A 125 8.23 -14.02 -4.72
N ILE A 126 7.48 -13.93 -5.81
CA ILE A 126 6.01 -14.04 -5.78
C ILE A 126 5.59 -15.41 -5.24
N ARG A 127 6.25 -16.49 -5.69
CA ARG A 127 6.00 -17.86 -5.20
C ARG A 127 6.31 -18.06 -3.71
N GLY A 128 7.25 -17.27 -3.18
CA GLY A 128 7.62 -17.28 -1.76
C GLY A 128 6.68 -16.49 -0.86
N LEU A 129 5.73 -15.73 -1.41
CA LEU A 129 4.76 -14.97 -0.63
C LEU A 129 3.51 -15.80 -0.32
N ASP A 130 2.89 -15.48 0.82
CA ASP A 130 1.54 -15.94 1.14
C ASP A 130 0.56 -15.51 0.04
N SER A 131 -0.35 -16.40 -0.35
CA SER A 131 -1.37 -16.15 -1.37
C SER A 131 -2.19 -14.89 -1.10
N GLU A 132 -2.45 -14.60 0.17
CA GLU A 132 -3.13 -13.39 0.63
C GLU A 132 -2.38 -12.10 0.27
N VAL A 133 -1.05 -12.11 0.31
CA VAL A 133 -0.21 -10.97 -0.08
C VAL A 133 -0.15 -10.87 -1.61
N VAL A 134 -0.04 -12.01 -2.29
CA VAL A 134 -0.07 -12.07 -3.77
C VAL A 134 -1.36 -11.49 -4.32
N GLU A 135 -2.49 -11.70 -3.65
CA GLU A 135 -3.78 -11.11 -4.04
C GLU A 135 -3.74 -9.57 -4.02
N VAL A 136 -3.24 -8.97 -2.94
CA VAL A 136 -3.10 -7.51 -2.80
C VAL A 136 -2.18 -6.95 -3.88
N VAL A 137 -1.04 -7.62 -4.11
CA VAL A 137 -0.09 -7.28 -5.17
C VAL A 137 -0.77 -7.33 -6.53
N ALA A 138 -1.45 -8.42 -6.85
CA ALA A 138 -2.10 -8.63 -8.13
C ALA A 138 -3.15 -7.55 -8.40
N GLU A 139 -3.90 -7.14 -7.37
CA GLU A 139 -4.87 -6.05 -7.46
C GLU A 139 -4.19 -4.70 -7.74
N ILE A 140 -3.09 -4.39 -7.04
CA ILE A 140 -2.29 -3.17 -7.29
C ILE A 140 -1.77 -3.17 -8.72
N VAL A 141 -1.15 -4.27 -9.16
CA VAL A 141 -0.60 -4.42 -10.52
C VAL A 141 -1.70 -4.29 -11.58
N ALA A 142 -2.84 -4.95 -11.39
CA ALA A 142 -3.96 -4.87 -12.32
C ALA A 142 -4.54 -3.45 -12.45
N ARG A 143 -4.42 -2.62 -11.40
CA ARG A 143 -4.90 -1.24 -11.43
C ARG A 143 -3.90 -0.30 -12.08
N GLU A 144 -2.63 -0.40 -11.67
CA GLU A 144 -1.60 0.57 -12.04
C GLU A 144 -0.92 0.22 -13.38
N PHE A 145 -0.86 -1.07 -13.74
CA PHE A 145 -0.26 -1.58 -14.97
C PHE A 145 -1.07 -2.71 -15.64
N PRO A 146 -2.33 -2.50 -16.05
CA PRO A 146 -3.06 -3.51 -16.82
C PRO A 146 -2.53 -3.58 -18.25
N THR A 147 -1.47 -4.34 -18.49
CA THR A 147 -0.92 -4.53 -19.84
C THR A 147 -1.70 -5.57 -20.64
N LEU A 148 -2.33 -6.53 -19.95
CA LEU A 148 -2.96 -7.69 -20.57
C LEU A 148 -4.26 -8.09 -19.88
N ASN A 149 -5.16 -8.69 -20.65
CA ASN A 149 -6.41 -9.26 -20.17
C ASN A 149 -6.48 -10.75 -20.53
N HIS A 150 -6.57 -11.60 -19.51
CA HIS A 150 -6.68 -13.06 -19.67
C HIS A 150 -7.86 -13.60 -18.85
N GLY A 151 -8.90 -14.06 -19.53
CA GLY A 151 -10.09 -14.62 -18.88
C GLY A 151 -10.75 -13.64 -17.89
N GLY A 152 -10.74 -12.34 -18.19
CA GLY A 152 -11.28 -11.29 -17.32
C GLY A 152 -10.34 -10.82 -16.21
N HIS A 153 -9.14 -11.40 -16.09
CA HIS A 153 -8.10 -10.93 -15.17
C HIS A 153 -7.19 -9.95 -15.91
N ARG A 154 -7.04 -8.73 -15.35
CA ARG A 154 -6.11 -7.73 -15.87
C ARG A 154 -4.78 -7.84 -15.15
N GLY A 155 -3.67 -7.70 -15.86
CA GLY A 155 -2.37 -7.90 -15.25
C GLY A 155 -1.21 -7.81 -16.24
N ILE A 156 -0.14 -8.51 -15.90
CA ILE A 156 1.16 -8.44 -16.60
C ILE A 156 1.74 -9.83 -16.83
N LEU A 157 2.72 -9.90 -17.74
CA LEU A 157 3.60 -11.05 -17.87
C LEU A 157 4.92 -10.80 -17.15
N ILE A 158 5.42 -11.84 -16.51
CA ILE A 158 6.64 -11.86 -15.74
C ILE A 158 7.52 -12.97 -16.29
N SER A 159 8.75 -12.65 -16.66
CA SER A 159 9.71 -13.66 -17.12
C SER A 159 10.50 -14.19 -15.93
N SER A 160 10.55 -15.50 -15.80
CA SER A 160 11.34 -16.23 -14.81
C SER A 160 12.78 -16.39 -15.29
N SER A 161 13.69 -16.70 -14.36
CA SER A 161 15.13 -16.88 -14.63
C SER A 161 15.44 -18.04 -15.59
N ASP A 162 14.54 -19.02 -15.67
CA ASP A 162 14.57 -20.19 -16.56
C ASP A 162 13.93 -19.94 -17.95
N GLY A 163 13.52 -18.70 -18.24
CA GLY A 163 12.87 -18.33 -19.50
C GLY A 163 11.38 -18.66 -19.55
N GLU A 164 10.79 -19.17 -18.47
CA GLU A 164 9.35 -19.37 -18.38
C GLU A 164 8.62 -18.03 -18.23
N VAL A 165 7.44 -17.91 -18.86
CA VAL A 165 6.60 -16.72 -18.75
C VAL A 165 5.39 -17.03 -17.87
N TRP A 166 5.17 -16.15 -16.90
CA TRP A 166 4.08 -16.23 -15.93
C TRP A 166 3.15 -15.04 -16.07
N PHE A 167 1.85 -15.27 -15.91
CA PHE A 167 0.86 -14.21 -15.84
C PHE A 167 0.49 -13.97 -14.39
N LEU A 168 0.55 -12.70 -13.96
CA LEU A 168 -0.02 -12.23 -12.70
C LEU A 168 -1.12 -11.23 -13.01
N GLY A 169 -2.35 -11.54 -12.60
CA GLY A 169 -3.47 -10.63 -12.81
C GLY A 169 -4.56 -10.76 -11.76
N TYR A 170 -5.46 -9.78 -11.75
CA TYR A 170 -6.59 -9.71 -10.82
C TYR A 170 -7.87 -9.37 -11.57
N CYS A 171 -8.97 -9.99 -11.16
CA CYS A 171 -10.30 -9.72 -11.70
C CYS A 171 -11.18 -9.08 -10.63
N SER A 172 -11.62 -7.84 -10.91
CA SER A 172 -12.45 -7.06 -10.00
C SER A 172 -13.88 -7.60 -9.85
N TYR A 173 -14.33 -8.45 -10.77
CA TYR A 173 -15.66 -9.07 -10.75
C TYR A 173 -15.72 -10.32 -9.88
N CYS A 174 -14.70 -11.18 -9.93
CA CYS A 174 -14.65 -12.39 -9.11
C CYS A 174 -13.84 -12.20 -7.83
N SER A 175 -13.18 -11.05 -7.65
CA SER A 175 -12.31 -10.74 -6.50
C SER A 175 -11.24 -11.79 -6.26
N LYS A 176 -10.64 -12.29 -7.35
CA LYS A 176 -9.58 -13.30 -7.30
C LYS A 176 -8.40 -12.85 -8.15
N TYR A 177 -7.22 -13.31 -7.73
CA TYR A 177 -6.02 -13.22 -8.53
C TYR A 177 -5.79 -14.52 -9.30
N LEU A 178 -5.06 -14.41 -10.40
CA LEU A 178 -4.52 -15.51 -11.16
C LEU A 178 -3.01 -15.34 -11.21
N PHE A 179 -2.30 -16.37 -10.80
CA PHE A 179 -0.85 -16.46 -10.97
C PHE A 179 -0.53 -17.83 -11.56
N ASP A 180 -0.31 -17.87 -12.88
CA ASP A 180 -0.16 -19.13 -13.62
C ASP A 180 0.86 -19.02 -14.74
N ARG A 181 1.44 -20.15 -15.12
CA ARG A 181 2.43 -20.27 -16.18
C ARG A 181 1.74 -20.21 -17.55
N CYS A 182 2.19 -19.31 -18.42
CA CYS A 182 1.71 -19.21 -19.78
C CYS A 182 2.32 -20.30 -20.68
N LYS A 183 1.61 -21.41 -20.89
CA LYS A 183 2.08 -22.52 -21.74
C LYS A 183 1.88 -22.28 -23.26
N LYS A 184 0.99 -21.36 -23.66
CA LYS A 184 0.80 -20.92 -25.06
C LYS A 184 0.40 -19.44 -25.09
N LEU A 185 1.23 -18.59 -25.70
CA LEU A 185 0.95 -17.18 -25.93
C LEU A 185 -0.11 -17.03 -27.04
N PHE A 186 -1.39 -17.14 -26.71
CA PHE A 186 -2.45 -16.48 -27.50
C PHE A 186 -2.74 -15.14 -26.83
N ILE A 187 -1.84 -14.19 -27.01
CA ILE A 187 -2.04 -12.82 -26.53
C ILE A 187 -2.92 -12.09 -27.55
N LYS A 188 -4.07 -11.58 -27.09
CA LYS A 188 -4.68 -10.40 -27.69
C LYS A 188 -4.13 -9.19 -26.95
N LEU A 189 -3.34 -8.38 -27.64
CA LEU A 189 -2.97 -7.05 -27.16
C LEU A 189 -4.20 -6.16 -27.33
N GLU A 190 -4.60 -5.46 -26.28
CA GLU A 190 -5.63 -4.42 -26.34
C GLU A 190 -5.05 -3.12 -26.92
#